data_AF-A0A178MHH1-F1
#
_entry.id   AF-A0A178MHH1-F1
#
_cell.length_a   1.000
_cell.length_b   1.000
_cell.length_c   1.000
_cell.angle_alpha   90.00
_cell.angle_beta   90.00
_cell.angle_gamma   90.00
#
_symmetry.space_group_name_H-M   'P 1'
#
loop_
_entity.id
_entity.type
_entity.pdbx_description
1 polymer ?
#
loop_
_entity_poly.entity_id
_entity_poly.type
_entity_poly.pdbx_seq_one_letter_code
_entity_poly.pdbx_strand_id
1 'polypeptide(L)'
;MTKTNAGNFFEDFRLGQVITHATPRTVTSGDVALYTALYGSRFAVNSSAEFARSIGLAANGAAPVDDLLAFHVVFGKTVPDISLNAVANLGYAAGRFGALVYPGDTLTTVSTVIGLKENSNKQTGVVYVRSTGTNQKGEMVVEYVRWVMVRKRDVNAVVSEESVPELPGSVAAADLIIPAGLDLKAYDGTLAGSPHRWCDYAVGEKIDHVDGMTIEEAEHMMATRLWQNTAKVHFNQYTEGQGRFGRRLIYGGHIISLARALSFNGLGNAFKLVAFNGGRHANPTFAGDTIHAWSEVLEKIEIPGRSDVGALRLRLVATKNQPCAAFPFKAENGKDFDASVVLDLDTTVLMPR
;
A
#
# COMPACT_ATOMS: atom_id res chain seq x y z
N MET A 1 22.23 -30.24 -0.09
CA MET A 1 21.35 -29.08 0.15
C MET A 1 22.00 -27.84 -0.43
N THR A 2 21.30 -27.10 -1.28
CA THR A 2 21.76 -25.81 -1.81
C THR A 2 21.74 -24.77 -0.69
N LYS A 3 22.68 -23.81 -0.70
CA LYS A 3 22.73 -22.71 0.28
C LYS A 3 21.80 -21.53 -0.07
N THR A 4 21.14 -21.59 -1.23
CA THR A 4 20.22 -20.57 -1.74
C THR A 4 18.79 -20.82 -1.28
N ASN A 5 18.05 -19.75 -0.98
CA ASN A 5 16.62 -19.81 -0.70
C ASN A 5 15.81 -19.69 -2.01
N ALA A 6 14.98 -20.69 -2.31
CA ALA A 6 14.13 -20.71 -3.50
C ALA A 6 12.78 -20.00 -3.30
N GLY A 7 12.49 -19.53 -2.08
CA GLY A 7 11.14 -19.11 -1.66
C GLY A 7 10.18 -20.29 -1.58
N ASN A 8 8.96 -20.03 -1.10
CA ASN A 8 7.91 -21.03 -1.06
C ASN A 8 7.17 -21.11 -2.40
N PHE A 9 6.77 -22.31 -2.79
CA PHE A 9 5.76 -22.60 -3.79
C PHE A 9 4.43 -22.89 -3.10
N PHE A 10 3.34 -22.97 -3.87
CA PHE A 10 1.99 -23.10 -3.28
C PHE A 10 1.87 -24.31 -2.32
N GLU A 11 2.41 -25.46 -2.71
CA GLU A 11 2.39 -26.70 -1.92
C GLU A 11 3.31 -26.69 -0.69
N ASP A 12 4.14 -25.65 -0.52
CA ASP A 12 5.03 -25.52 0.65
C ASP A 12 4.31 -24.84 1.84
N PHE A 13 3.21 -24.12 1.60
CA PHE A 13 2.45 -23.44 2.65
C PHE A 13 1.57 -24.41 3.45
N ARG A 14 1.37 -24.11 4.74
CA ARG A 14 0.43 -24.82 5.61
C ARG A 14 -0.51 -23.81 6.27
N LEU A 15 -1.79 -24.18 6.41
CA LEU A 15 -2.76 -23.32 7.11
C LEU A 15 -2.32 -23.13 8.57
N GLY A 16 -2.42 -21.90 9.07
CA GLY A 16 -1.95 -21.53 10.42
C GLY A 16 -0.43 -21.36 10.55
N GLN A 17 0.35 -21.64 9.50
CA GLN A 17 1.81 -21.46 9.54
C GLN A 17 2.17 -20.01 9.82
N VAL A 18 3.04 -19.81 10.81
CA VAL A 18 3.63 -18.50 11.14
C VAL A 18 5.05 -18.44 10.56
N ILE A 19 5.32 -17.40 9.77
CA ILE A 19 6.60 -17.16 9.10
C ILE A 19 7.19 -15.87 9.66
N THR A 20 8.32 -15.99 10.36
CA THR A 20 9.11 -14.83 10.78
C THR A 20 10.04 -14.44 9.65
N HIS A 21 9.88 -13.23 9.13
CA HIS A 21 10.63 -12.78 7.96
C HIS A 21 12.02 -12.26 8.35
N ALA A 22 13.00 -12.53 7.49
CA ALA A 22 14.35 -12.04 7.66
C ALA A 22 14.45 -10.51 7.44
N THR A 23 15.59 -9.96 7.86
CA THR A 23 16.01 -8.57 7.59
C THR A 23 15.17 -7.53 8.34
N PRO A 24 15.25 -7.46 9.69
CA PRO A 24 14.74 -6.30 10.43
C PRO A 24 15.33 -5.01 9.84
N ARG A 25 14.52 -3.94 9.79
CA ARG A 25 14.88 -2.71 9.08
C ARG A 25 14.66 -1.48 9.95
N THR A 26 15.77 -0.86 10.37
CA THR A 26 15.76 0.49 10.95
C THR A 26 15.43 1.50 9.87
N VAL A 27 14.37 2.29 10.02
CA VAL A 27 14.01 3.38 9.10
C VAL A 27 14.72 4.65 9.55
N THR A 28 15.21 5.46 8.60
CA THR A 28 16.08 6.61 8.85
C THR A 28 15.60 7.84 8.09
N SER A 29 16.20 9.00 8.35
CA SER A 29 15.94 10.22 7.57
C SER A 29 16.38 10.09 6.10
N GLY A 30 17.36 9.24 5.80
CA GLY A 30 17.73 8.92 4.42
C GLY A 30 16.63 8.18 3.66
N ASP A 31 15.90 7.30 4.35
CA ASP A 31 14.75 6.61 3.77
C ASP A 31 13.61 7.57 3.47
N VAL A 32 13.35 8.51 4.39
CA VAL A 32 12.36 9.58 4.20
C VAL A 32 12.75 10.45 3.01
N ALA A 33 13.99 10.93 2.95
CA ALA A 33 14.46 11.78 1.86
C ALA A 33 14.36 11.07 0.49
N LEU A 34 14.76 9.80 0.42
CA LEU A 34 14.68 9.03 -0.83
C LEU A 34 13.22 8.77 -1.24
N TYR A 35 12.34 8.47 -0.29
CA TYR A 35 10.90 8.32 -0.57
C TYR A 35 10.29 9.63 -1.11
N THR A 36 10.62 10.78 -0.51
CA THR A 36 10.20 12.09 -1.04
C THR A 36 10.75 12.34 -2.44
N ALA A 37 12.02 12.00 -2.71
CA ALA A 37 12.61 12.20 -4.04
C ALA A 37 11.98 11.30 -5.13
N LEU A 38 11.49 10.11 -4.76
CA LEU A 38 10.88 9.16 -5.69
C LEU A 38 9.43 9.51 -6.05
N TYR A 39 8.67 10.11 -5.12
CA TYR A 39 7.23 10.31 -5.28
C TYR A 39 6.78 11.76 -5.25
N GLY A 40 7.59 12.67 -4.72
CA GLY A 40 7.23 14.08 -4.59
C GLY A 40 6.06 14.34 -3.64
N SER A 41 5.78 13.45 -2.68
CA SER A 41 4.70 13.64 -1.70
C SER A 41 4.88 14.95 -0.93
N ARG A 42 3.80 15.74 -0.82
CA ARG A 42 3.79 17.08 -0.20
C ARG A 42 2.96 17.18 1.09
N PHE A 43 2.49 16.06 1.64
CA PHE A 43 1.72 16.07 2.89
C PHE A 43 2.57 16.65 4.03
N ALA A 44 2.14 17.81 4.55
CA ALA A 44 2.93 18.62 5.48
C ALA A 44 3.37 17.86 6.75
N VAL A 45 2.54 16.93 7.22
CA VAL A 45 2.81 16.12 8.43
C VAL A 45 4.09 15.29 8.32
N ASN A 46 4.43 14.80 7.12
CA ASN A 46 5.64 14.01 6.91
C ASN A 46 6.83 14.87 6.48
N SER A 47 6.57 16.03 5.87
CA SER A 47 7.62 16.92 5.35
C SER A 47 8.22 17.85 6.41
N SER A 48 7.49 18.17 7.48
CA SER A 48 7.94 19.18 8.47
C SER A 48 7.77 18.69 9.91
N ALA A 49 8.88 18.58 10.63
CA ALA A 49 8.87 18.27 12.06
C ALA A 49 8.17 19.37 12.88
N GLU A 50 8.25 20.63 12.43
CA GLU A 50 7.54 21.76 13.06
C GLU A 50 6.03 21.64 12.89
N PHE A 51 5.56 21.30 11.68
CA PHE A 51 4.14 21.05 11.43
C PHE A 51 3.65 19.82 12.20
N ALA A 52 4.41 18.72 12.17
CA ALA A 52 4.07 17.54 12.96
C ALA A 52 4.01 17.85 14.46
N ARG A 53 4.90 18.71 14.98
CA ARG A 53 4.89 19.13 16.39
C ARG A 53 3.68 19.98 16.73
N SER A 54 3.27 20.90 15.85
CA SER A 54 2.09 21.75 16.10
C SER A 54 0.81 20.94 16.22
N ILE A 55 0.77 19.73 15.63
CA ILE A 55 -0.35 18.80 15.75
C ILE A 55 -0.12 17.63 16.72
N GLY A 56 0.94 17.70 17.53
CA GLY A 56 1.24 16.72 18.57
C GLY A 56 1.82 15.38 18.08
N LEU A 57 2.26 15.31 16.82
CA LEU A 57 2.76 14.08 16.19
C LEU A 57 4.28 14.03 16.00
N ALA A 58 5.04 15.05 16.38
CA ALA A 58 6.50 14.96 16.34
C ALA A 58 7.05 14.19 17.55
N ALA A 59 8.06 13.36 17.32
CA ALA A 59 8.82 12.69 18.38
C ALA A 59 10.31 12.78 18.09
N ASN A 60 11.13 12.93 19.13
CA ASN A 60 12.60 13.02 19.02
C ASN A 60 13.09 14.06 18.00
N GLY A 61 12.36 15.17 17.85
CA GLY A 61 12.69 16.23 16.90
C GLY A 61 12.38 15.91 15.43
N ALA A 62 11.69 14.81 15.13
CA ALA A 62 11.37 14.39 13.77
C ALA A 62 9.86 14.33 13.50
N ALA A 63 9.50 14.53 12.24
CA ALA A 63 8.19 14.17 11.71
C ALA A 63 8.03 12.63 11.63
N PRO A 64 6.80 12.10 11.70
CA PRO A 64 6.56 10.70 11.44
C PRO A 64 6.88 10.33 9.98
N VAL A 65 7.37 9.12 9.80
CA VAL A 65 7.55 8.47 8.49
C VAL A 65 6.19 8.32 7.80
N ASP A 66 6.16 8.44 6.48
CA ASP A 66 4.95 8.22 5.67
C ASP A 66 4.38 6.81 5.89
N ASP A 67 3.07 6.71 6.07
CA ASP A 67 2.37 5.45 6.32
C ASP A 67 2.65 4.42 5.22
N LEU A 68 2.70 4.85 3.95
CA LEU A 68 3.01 3.98 2.82
C LEU A 68 4.47 3.54 2.79
N LEU A 69 5.41 4.40 3.21
CA LEU A 69 6.81 4.00 3.35
C LEU A 69 6.93 2.87 4.38
N ALA A 70 6.28 3.01 5.55
CA ALA A 70 6.24 1.95 6.57
C ALA A 70 5.59 0.66 6.01
N PHE A 71 4.44 0.78 5.32
CA PHE A 71 3.77 -0.34 4.66
C PHE A 71 4.68 -1.04 3.65
N HIS A 72 5.39 -0.30 2.79
CA HIS A 72 6.24 -0.90 1.77
C HIS A 72 7.46 -1.61 2.38
N VAL A 73 8.05 -1.07 3.44
CA VAL A 73 9.10 -1.77 4.21
C VAL A 73 8.57 -3.10 4.73
N VAL A 74 7.41 -3.09 5.41
CA VAL A 74 6.79 -4.30 5.97
C VAL A 74 6.45 -5.30 4.87
N PHE A 75 5.80 -4.85 3.79
CA PHE A 75 5.46 -5.66 2.63
C PHE A 75 6.70 -6.31 2.00
N GLY A 76 7.75 -5.53 1.80
CA GLY A 76 9.02 -5.99 1.22
C GLY A 76 9.63 -7.14 2.00
N LYS A 77 9.49 -7.16 3.34
CA LYS A 77 10.02 -8.24 4.18
C LYS A 77 9.33 -9.57 3.89
N THR A 78 8.04 -9.53 3.53
CA THR A 78 7.26 -10.74 3.24
C THR A 78 7.58 -11.35 1.89
N VAL A 79 8.20 -10.60 0.96
CA VAL A 79 8.33 -11.03 -0.44
C VAL A 79 9.15 -12.30 -0.61
N PRO A 80 10.35 -12.47 -0.01
CA PRO A 80 11.15 -13.67 -0.18
C PRO A 80 10.39 -14.97 0.15
N ASP A 81 9.55 -14.92 1.18
CA ASP A 81 8.88 -16.11 1.72
C ASP A 81 7.46 -16.29 1.17
N ILE A 82 6.74 -15.21 0.86
CA ILE A 82 5.34 -15.28 0.44
C ILE A 82 5.18 -15.21 -1.08
N SER A 83 5.90 -14.32 -1.76
CA SER A 83 5.57 -13.94 -3.13
C SER A 83 6.73 -13.93 -4.11
N LEU A 84 7.88 -14.52 -3.76
CA LEU A 84 9.00 -14.68 -4.68
C LEU A 84 8.62 -15.48 -5.93
N ASN A 85 7.75 -16.48 -5.76
CA ASN A 85 7.23 -17.33 -6.84
C ASN A 85 5.79 -17.00 -7.23
N ALA A 86 5.28 -15.83 -6.80
CA ALA A 86 3.92 -15.39 -7.14
C ALA A 86 3.80 -15.00 -8.62
N VAL A 87 2.61 -15.20 -9.16
CA VAL A 87 2.18 -14.68 -10.46
C VAL A 87 1.66 -13.25 -10.31
N ALA A 88 0.82 -13.03 -9.30
CA ALA A 88 0.20 -11.73 -9.02
C ALA A 88 -0.26 -11.63 -7.56
N ASN A 89 -0.33 -10.40 -7.05
CA ASN A 89 -1.10 -10.07 -5.86
C ASN A 89 -2.54 -9.80 -6.27
N LEU A 90 -3.49 -10.52 -5.67
CA LEU A 90 -4.89 -10.52 -6.09
C LEU A 90 -5.75 -9.55 -5.27
N GLY A 91 -5.29 -9.18 -4.07
CA GLY A 91 -5.90 -8.08 -3.32
C GLY A 91 -5.37 -7.91 -1.91
N TYR A 92 -6.00 -6.98 -1.22
CA TYR A 92 -5.74 -6.59 0.16
C TYR A 92 -7.07 -6.50 0.90
N ALA A 93 -7.05 -6.67 2.22
CA ALA A 93 -8.20 -6.43 3.10
C ALA A 93 -7.73 -6.18 4.53
N ALA A 94 -8.61 -5.64 5.36
CA ALA A 94 -8.42 -5.49 6.81
C ALA A 94 -7.10 -4.80 7.20
N GLY A 95 -6.60 -3.88 6.37
CA GLY A 95 -5.35 -3.19 6.61
C GLY A 95 -5.51 -2.08 7.63
N ARG A 96 -4.78 -2.14 8.74
CA ARG A 96 -4.81 -1.17 9.84
C ARG A 96 -3.43 -0.59 10.05
N PHE A 97 -3.35 0.74 10.11
CA PHE A 97 -2.14 1.45 10.53
C PHE A 97 -2.22 1.74 12.03
N GLY A 98 -1.18 1.35 12.77
CA GLY A 98 -1.11 1.44 14.22
C GLY A 98 -0.18 2.55 14.70
N ALA A 99 0.84 2.17 15.47
CA ALA A 99 1.83 3.08 16.02
C ALA A 99 2.55 3.86 14.90
N LEU A 100 2.79 5.15 15.15
CA LEU A 100 3.61 5.97 14.27
C LEU A 100 5.05 5.45 14.24
N VAL A 101 5.68 5.57 13.07
CA VAL A 101 7.10 5.25 12.88
C VAL A 101 7.87 6.56 12.78
N TYR A 102 9.00 6.64 13.45
CA TYR A 102 9.92 7.76 13.36
C TYR A 102 11.28 7.31 12.84
N PRO A 103 12.08 8.22 12.23
CA PRO A 103 13.49 7.94 11.97
C PRO A 103 14.20 7.42 13.23
N GLY A 104 14.82 6.25 13.12
CA GLY A 104 15.45 5.50 14.22
C GLY A 104 14.67 4.24 14.63
N ASP A 105 13.37 4.15 14.34
CA ASP A 105 12.58 2.95 14.65
C ASP A 105 12.96 1.78 13.76
N THR A 106 12.87 0.56 14.31
CA THR A 106 13.23 -0.69 13.60
C THR A 106 12.02 -1.58 13.43
N LEU A 107 11.71 -1.91 12.18
CA LEU A 107 10.55 -2.72 11.82
C LEU A 107 10.94 -4.19 11.59
N THR A 108 10.15 -5.09 12.17
CA THR A 108 10.16 -6.54 11.92
C THR A 108 8.80 -6.97 11.39
N THR A 109 8.74 -8.08 10.65
CA THR A 109 7.48 -8.57 10.07
C THR A 109 7.30 -10.06 10.31
N VAL A 110 6.06 -10.45 10.64
CA VAL A 110 5.61 -11.85 10.69
C VAL A 110 4.38 -12.00 9.80
N SER A 111 4.27 -13.13 9.09
CA SER A 111 3.05 -13.50 8.37
C SER A 111 2.45 -14.80 8.90
N THR A 112 1.13 -14.84 9.04
CA THR A 112 0.38 -16.07 9.30
C THR A 112 -0.40 -16.45 8.06
N VAL A 113 -0.29 -17.70 7.61
CA VAL A 113 -1.12 -18.25 6.53
C VAL A 113 -2.52 -18.50 7.09
N ILE A 114 -3.51 -17.79 6.56
CA ILE A 114 -4.90 -17.84 7.02
C ILE A 114 -5.86 -18.44 6.00
N GLY A 115 -5.34 -18.83 4.82
CA GLY A 115 -6.12 -19.49 3.78
C GLY A 115 -5.27 -20.02 2.65
N LEU A 116 -5.75 -21.11 2.05
CA LEU A 116 -5.16 -21.79 0.91
C LEU A 116 -6.29 -22.26 -0.01
N LYS A 117 -6.15 -22.06 -1.31
CA LYS A 117 -7.09 -22.58 -2.30
C LYS A 117 -6.36 -22.95 -3.58
N GLU A 118 -6.41 -24.22 -3.98
CA GLU A 118 -5.82 -24.63 -5.25
C GLU A 118 -6.66 -24.11 -6.42
N ASN A 119 -6.01 -23.63 -7.49
CA ASN A 119 -6.73 -23.27 -8.70
C ASN A 119 -7.08 -24.53 -9.51
N SER A 120 -8.20 -24.49 -10.23
CA SER A 120 -8.72 -25.64 -11.00
C SER A 120 -7.73 -26.20 -12.04
N ASN A 121 -6.82 -25.37 -12.54
CA ASN A 121 -5.77 -25.80 -13.49
C ASN A 121 -4.61 -26.57 -12.83
N LYS A 122 -4.56 -26.66 -11.50
CA LYS A 122 -3.52 -27.33 -10.68
C LYS A 122 -2.09 -26.85 -10.92
N GLN A 123 -1.89 -25.71 -11.58
CA GLN A 123 -0.55 -25.12 -11.79
C GLN A 123 -0.22 -24.05 -10.76
N THR A 124 -1.24 -23.55 -10.06
CA THR A 124 -1.14 -22.44 -9.12
C THR A 124 -2.15 -22.63 -7.98
N GLY A 125 -1.97 -21.88 -6.91
CA GLY A 125 -2.99 -21.71 -5.89
C GLY A 125 -2.94 -20.33 -5.26
N VAL A 126 -4.00 -19.97 -4.54
CA VAL A 126 -4.12 -18.70 -3.83
C VAL A 126 -3.79 -18.90 -2.36
N VAL A 127 -2.83 -18.12 -1.88
CA VAL A 127 -2.42 -18.09 -0.46
C VAL A 127 -2.89 -16.78 0.14
N TYR A 128 -3.62 -16.86 1.26
CA TYR A 128 -4.04 -15.72 2.06
C TYR A 128 -3.12 -15.62 3.27
N VAL A 129 -2.53 -14.45 3.48
CA VAL A 129 -1.66 -14.19 4.63
C VAL A 129 -2.12 -12.93 5.37
N ARG A 130 -2.10 -13.00 6.70
CA ARG A 130 -2.12 -11.83 7.58
C ARG A 130 -0.68 -11.49 7.94
N SER A 131 -0.22 -10.32 7.51
CA SER A 131 1.13 -9.83 7.76
C SER A 131 1.06 -8.71 8.79
N THR A 132 1.91 -8.78 9.81
CA THR A 132 2.00 -7.78 10.89
C THR A 132 3.42 -7.26 10.96
N GLY A 133 3.57 -5.96 10.79
CA GLY A 133 4.80 -5.22 11.04
C GLY A 133 4.78 -4.61 12.45
N THR A 134 5.85 -4.81 13.20
CA THR A 134 6.02 -4.28 14.57
C THR A 134 7.30 -3.48 14.68
N ASN A 135 7.33 -2.45 15.53
CA ASN A 135 8.56 -1.73 15.86
C ASN A 135 9.39 -2.45 16.94
N GLN A 136 10.53 -1.86 17.33
CA GLN A 136 11.45 -2.39 18.35
C GLN A 136 10.85 -2.48 19.77
N LYS A 137 9.70 -1.84 20.01
CA LYS A 137 8.95 -1.90 21.27
C LYS A 137 7.84 -2.97 21.24
N GLY A 138 7.69 -3.69 20.13
CA GLY A 138 6.62 -4.67 19.93
C GLY A 138 5.27 -4.03 19.58
N GLU A 139 5.23 -2.73 19.27
CA GLU A 139 4.00 -2.05 18.89
C GLU A 139 3.68 -2.34 17.42
N MET A 140 2.43 -2.71 17.12
CA MET A 140 1.98 -2.91 15.74
C MET A 140 1.98 -1.58 15.00
N VAL A 141 2.73 -1.53 13.90
CA VAL A 141 2.84 -0.38 13.00
C VAL A 141 1.85 -0.50 11.85
N VAL A 142 1.78 -1.67 11.24
CA VAL A 142 0.79 -1.98 10.21
C VAL A 142 0.47 -3.47 10.23
N GLU A 143 -0.81 -3.81 10.14
CA GLU A 143 -1.30 -5.16 9.93
C GLU A 143 -2.20 -5.16 8.70
N TYR A 144 -2.11 -6.17 7.84
CA TYR A 144 -3.02 -6.32 6.71
C TYR A 144 -3.16 -7.77 6.29
N VAL A 145 -4.28 -8.08 5.64
CA VAL A 145 -4.43 -9.32 4.87
C VAL A 145 -4.14 -9.04 3.41
N ARG A 146 -3.39 -9.93 2.76
CA ARG A 146 -3.29 -9.98 1.29
C ARG A 146 -3.40 -11.41 0.81
N TRP A 147 -3.76 -11.58 -0.45
CA TRP A 147 -3.73 -12.88 -1.10
C TRP A 147 -3.03 -12.83 -2.45
N VAL A 148 -2.26 -13.87 -2.70
CA VAL A 148 -1.36 -13.98 -3.85
C VAL A 148 -1.59 -15.28 -4.59
N MET A 149 -1.54 -15.24 -5.91
CA MET A 149 -1.51 -16.45 -6.73
C MET A 149 -0.06 -16.93 -6.82
N VAL A 150 0.24 -18.10 -6.28
CA VAL A 150 1.60 -18.69 -6.24
C VAL A 150 1.66 -19.90 -7.16
N ARG A 151 2.79 -20.07 -7.86
CA ARG A 151 3.04 -21.25 -8.70
C ARG A 151 3.23 -22.48 -7.82
N LYS A 152 2.79 -23.63 -8.33
CA LYS A 152 3.25 -24.93 -7.84
C LYS A 152 4.60 -25.25 -8.45
N ARG A 153 5.45 -25.95 -7.69
CA ARG A 153 6.71 -26.51 -8.20
C ARG A 153 6.46 -27.85 -8.88
N ASP A 154 5.62 -28.69 -8.27
CA ASP A 154 5.12 -29.94 -8.84
C ASP A 154 3.60 -29.87 -8.99
N VAL A 155 3.12 -29.94 -10.23
CA VAL A 155 1.68 -29.91 -10.57
C VAL A 155 0.93 -31.05 -9.86
N ASN A 156 1.59 -32.17 -9.58
CA ASN A 156 1.00 -33.34 -8.95
C ASN A 156 1.07 -33.34 -7.41
N ALA A 157 1.72 -32.34 -6.79
CA ALA A 157 1.81 -32.25 -5.33
C ALA A 157 0.40 -32.18 -4.70
N VAL A 158 0.18 -32.98 -3.65
CA VAL A 158 -1.09 -33.01 -2.93
C VAL A 158 -1.17 -31.82 -1.99
N VAL A 159 -2.29 -31.09 -2.04
CA VAL A 159 -2.60 -29.97 -1.15
C VAL A 159 -3.63 -30.48 -0.14
N SER A 160 -3.24 -30.58 1.13
CA SER A 160 -4.00 -31.34 2.14
C SER A 160 -5.16 -30.56 2.77
N GLU A 161 -5.10 -29.22 2.77
CA GLU A 161 -6.10 -28.37 3.42
C GLU A 161 -6.37 -27.12 2.58
N GLU A 162 -7.65 -26.90 2.24
CA GLU A 162 -8.13 -25.68 1.61
C GLU A 162 -9.08 -24.93 2.53
N SER A 163 -8.89 -23.62 2.63
CA SER A 163 -9.75 -22.71 3.37
C SER A 163 -9.63 -21.32 2.78
N VAL A 164 -10.77 -20.67 2.56
CA VAL A 164 -10.82 -19.26 2.15
C VAL A 164 -11.39 -18.48 3.33
N PRO A 165 -10.63 -17.56 3.94
CA PRO A 165 -11.13 -16.78 5.05
C PRO A 165 -12.20 -15.80 4.58
N GLU A 166 -13.17 -15.53 5.45
CA GLU A 166 -14.03 -14.36 5.29
C GLU A 166 -13.22 -13.10 5.59
N LEU A 167 -13.32 -12.10 4.71
CA LEU A 167 -12.58 -10.85 4.83
C LEU A 167 -13.58 -9.68 4.91
N PRO A 168 -13.35 -8.70 5.80
CA PRO A 168 -14.25 -7.56 5.91
C PRO A 168 -14.17 -6.69 4.64
N GLY A 169 -15.29 -6.07 4.28
CA GLY A 169 -15.35 -5.14 3.15
C GLY A 169 -14.66 -3.79 3.40
N SER A 170 -14.43 -3.45 4.67
CA SER A 170 -13.64 -2.29 5.12
C SER A 170 -13.26 -2.46 6.59
N VAL A 171 -12.27 -1.71 7.04
CA VAL A 171 -11.97 -1.59 8.47
C VAL A 171 -13.08 -0.77 9.14
N ALA A 172 -13.64 -1.27 10.23
CA ALA A 172 -14.70 -0.58 10.95
C ALA A 172 -14.17 0.71 11.61
N ALA A 173 -15.02 1.73 11.75
CA ALA A 173 -14.63 3.00 12.37
C ALA A 173 -14.06 2.83 13.79
N ALA A 174 -14.62 1.88 14.57
CA ALA A 174 -14.16 1.57 15.92
C ALA A 174 -12.77 0.89 15.98
N ASP A 175 -12.29 0.35 14.85
CA ASP A 175 -10.99 -0.30 14.73
C ASP A 175 -9.89 0.63 14.20
N LEU A 176 -10.25 1.85 13.79
CA LEU A 176 -9.29 2.86 13.34
C LEU A 176 -8.45 3.35 14.52
N ILE A 177 -7.13 3.30 14.37
CA ILE A 177 -6.21 3.79 15.40
C ILE A 177 -5.88 5.25 15.08
N ILE A 178 -6.37 6.14 15.95
CA ILE A 178 -6.02 7.56 15.91
C ILE A 178 -4.73 7.75 16.70
N PRO A 179 -3.69 8.41 16.16
CA PRO A 179 -2.44 8.63 16.88
C PRO A 179 -2.66 9.27 18.25
N ALA A 180 -2.02 8.69 19.26
CA ALA A 180 -1.95 9.31 20.57
C ALA A 180 -1.28 10.69 20.46
N GLY A 181 -1.82 11.69 21.16
CA GLY A 181 -1.29 13.05 21.15
C GLY A 181 -1.75 13.94 20.00
N LEU A 182 -2.50 13.41 19.01
CA LEU A 182 -3.05 14.21 17.90
C LEU A 182 -3.93 15.36 18.42
N ASP A 183 -3.52 16.60 18.18
CA ASP A 183 -4.27 17.82 18.48
C ASP A 183 -4.34 18.72 17.23
N LEU A 184 -5.52 18.93 16.67
CA LEU A 184 -5.69 19.71 15.44
C LEU A 184 -6.06 21.19 15.68
N LYS A 185 -6.02 21.68 16.92
CA LYS A 185 -6.33 23.10 17.23
C LYS A 185 -5.43 24.09 16.51
N ALA A 186 -4.15 23.76 16.34
CA ALA A 186 -3.15 24.59 15.68
C ALA A 186 -2.90 24.15 14.22
N TYR A 187 -3.85 23.44 13.60
CA TYR A 187 -3.70 22.98 12.22
C TYR A 187 -3.77 24.16 11.24
N ASP A 188 -2.65 24.46 10.59
CA ASP A 188 -2.53 25.52 9.60
C ASP A 188 -2.86 24.99 8.19
N GLY A 189 -4.04 25.34 7.68
CA GLY A 189 -4.49 24.95 6.34
C GLY A 189 -3.68 25.57 5.19
N THR A 190 -3.05 26.71 5.42
CA THR A 190 -2.17 27.35 4.43
C THR A 190 -0.88 26.55 4.28
N LEU A 191 -0.26 26.15 5.39
CA LEU A 191 0.94 25.30 5.36
C LEU A 191 0.64 23.86 4.91
N ALA A 192 -0.56 23.34 5.22
CA ALA A 192 -1.01 22.06 4.72
C ALA A 192 -1.32 22.06 3.21
N GLY A 193 -1.50 23.24 2.62
CA GLY A 193 -1.69 23.42 1.18
C GLY A 193 -3.13 23.24 0.69
N SER A 194 -4.13 23.26 1.58
CA SER A 194 -5.54 23.22 1.21
C SER A 194 -6.43 23.96 2.22
N PRO A 195 -7.39 24.78 1.77
CA PRO A 195 -8.42 25.34 2.64
C PRO A 195 -9.51 24.32 2.97
N HIS A 196 -9.67 23.24 2.18
CA HIS A 196 -10.78 22.29 2.30
C HIS A 196 -10.54 21.27 3.41
N ARG A 197 -11.49 21.19 4.34
CA ARG A 197 -11.51 20.31 5.51
C ARG A 197 -12.52 19.18 5.33
N TRP A 198 -12.59 18.27 6.30
CA TRP A 198 -13.49 17.12 6.26
C TRP A 198 -14.95 17.51 5.99
N CYS A 199 -15.40 18.64 6.52
CA CYS A 199 -16.76 19.14 6.32
C CYS A 199 -17.06 19.50 4.85
N ASP A 200 -16.05 19.89 4.07
CA ASP A 200 -16.20 20.43 2.71
C ASP A 200 -16.33 19.34 1.64
N TYR A 201 -15.93 18.09 1.94
CA TYR A 201 -16.08 16.96 1.02
C TYR A 201 -17.48 16.36 1.09
N ALA A 202 -18.01 15.89 -0.05
CA ALA A 202 -19.31 15.25 -0.17
C ALA A 202 -19.19 13.75 -0.52
N VAL A 203 -20.03 12.90 0.06
CA VAL A 203 -20.11 11.48 -0.37
C VAL A 203 -20.56 11.41 -1.83
N GLY A 204 -19.86 10.61 -2.64
CA GLY A 204 -20.03 10.48 -4.09
C GLY A 204 -19.28 11.53 -4.91
N GLU A 205 -18.62 12.51 -4.26
CA GLU A 205 -17.75 13.48 -4.93
C GLU A 205 -16.56 12.76 -5.59
N LYS A 206 -16.26 13.14 -6.83
CA LYS A 206 -15.10 12.66 -7.59
C LYS A 206 -14.13 13.80 -7.86
N ILE A 207 -12.84 13.53 -7.67
CA ILE A 207 -11.77 14.51 -7.71
C ILE A 207 -10.75 14.04 -8.74
N ASP A 208 -10.59 14.79 -9.82
CA ASP A 208 -9.47 14.62 -10.76
C ASP A 208 -8.24 15.28 -10.15
N HIS A 209 -7.15 14.52 -9.96
CA HIS A 209 -5.92 15.05 -9.40
C HIS A 209 -5.05 15.78 -10.44
N VAL A 210 -5.45 15.77 -11.71
CA VAL A 210 -4.90 16.54 -12.85
C VAL A 210 -3.50 16.10 -13.27
N ASP A 211 -2.55 16.13 -12.34
CA ASP A 211 -1.14 15.87 -12.56
C ASP A 211 -0.88 14.45 -13.12
N GLY A 212 0.23 14.31 -13.83
CA GLY A 212 0.70 13.04 -14.37
C GLY A 212 2.21 12.89 -14.17
N MET A 213 2.66 11.69 -13.79
CA MET A 213 4.09 11.40 -13.55
C MET A 213 4.54 10.17 -14.33
N THR A 214 5.50 10.35 -15.23
CA THR A 214 6.07 9.27 -16.06
C THR A 214 7.05 8.44 -15.27
N ILE A 215 6.91 7.12 -15.37
CA ILE A 215 7.75 6.18 -14.64
C ILE A 215 9.05 5.91 -15.37
N GLU A 216 10.18 6.01 -14.67
CA GLU A 216 11.50 5.62 -15.20
C GLU A 216 11.99 4.28 -14.63
N GLU A 217 12.84 3.56 -15.38
CA GLU A 217 13.35 2.25 -14.94
C GLU A 217 14.17 2.35 -13.64
N ALA A 218 14.94 3.43 -13.50
CA ALA A 218 15.79 3.61 -12.34
C ALA A 218 14.96 3.84 -11.06
N GLU A 219 13.92 4.67 -11.10
CA GLU A 219 13.18 5.08 -9.90
C GLU A 219 12.42 3.93 -9.26
N HIS A 220 11.71 3.10 -10.02
CA HIS A 220 10.94 2.01 -9.43
C HIS A 220 11.87 0.93 -8.88
N MET A 221 13.01 0.68 -9.53
CA MET A 221 14.02 -0.24 -9.02
C MET A 221 14.67 0.31 -7.74
N MET A 222 14.95 1.61 -7.67
CA MET A 222 15.46 2.27 -6.46
C MET A 222 14.45 2.18 -5.32
N ALA A 223 13.18 2.47 -5.58
CA ALA A 223 12.10 2.32 -4.61
C ALA A 223 11.99 0.86 -4.12
N THR A 224 12.01 -0.10 -5.05
CA THR A 224 11.89 -1.53 -4.74
C THR A 224 13.07 -2.04 -3.90
N ARG A 225 14.29 -1.53 -4.17
CA ARG A 225 15.48 -1.78 -3.36
C ARG A 225 15.41 -1.14 -1.98
N LEU A 226 14.85 0.06 -1.87
CA LEU A 226 14.67 0.76 -0.59
C LEU A 226 13.86 -0.09 0.41
N TRP A 227 12.81 -0.75 -0.07
CA TRP A 227 12.00 -1.69 0.72
C TRP A 227 12.64 -3.06 0.92
N GLN A 228 13.76 -3.32 0.23
CA GLN A 228 14.40 -4.64 0.08
C GLN A 228 13.40 -5.71 -0.38
N ASN A 229 12.50 -5.34 -1.29
CA ASN A 229 11.63 -6.25 -2.00
C ASN A 229 12.45 -6.92 -3.12
N THR A 230 12.42 -8.26 -3.18
CA THR A 230 13.27 -9.06 -4.09
C THR A 230 12.51 -9.76 -5.21
N ALA A 231 11.26 -9.37 -5.49
CA ALA A 231 10.51 -9.96 -6.59
C ALA A 231 11.23 -9.71 -7.93
N LYS A 232 11.55 -10.81 -8.63
CA LYS A 232 12.50 -10.81 -9.77
C LYS A 232 12.02 -9.97 -10.95
N VAL A 233 10.70 -9.90 -11.14
CA VAL A 233 10.02 -9.20 -12.24
C VAL A 233 10.32 -7.70 -12.27
N HIS A 234 10.75 -7.11 -11.15
CA HIS A 234 11.08 -5.68 -11.06
C HIS A 234 12.51 -5.37 -11.52
N PHE A 235 13.40 -6.36 -11.66
CA PHE A 235 14.83 -6.10 -11.78
C PHE A 235 15.49 -6.72 -13.01
N ASN A 236 15.06 -7.91 -13.42
CA ASN A 236 15.83 -8.72 -14.36
C ASN A 236 15.32 -8.57 -15.80
N GLN A 237 15.81 -7.57 -16.53
CA GLN A 237 15.44 -7.38 -17.94
C GLN A 237 15.83 -8.56 -18.85
N TYR A 238 16.90 -9.30 -18.54
CA TYR A 238 17.32 -10.45 -19.35
C TYR A 238 16.26 -11.56 -19.34
N THR A 239 15.68 -11.86 -18.17
CA THR A 239 14.60 -12.85 -18.04
C THR A 239 13.25 -12.26 -18.46
N GLU A 240 12.89 -11.06 -17.98
CA GLU A 240 11.59 -10.46 -18.28
C GLU A 240 11.44 -10.07 -19.76
N GLY A 241 12.55 -9.78 -20.45
CA GLY A 241 12.61 -9.54 -21.89
C GLY A 241 12.18 -10.73 -22.75
N GLN A 242 12.22 -11.95 -22.19
CA GLN A 242 11.79 -13.18 -22.86
C GLN A 242 10.33 -13.56 -22.51
N GLY A 243 9.74 -12.88 -21.52
CA GLY A 243 8.38 -13.12 -21.06
C GLY A 243 7.32 -12.45 -21.93
N ARG A 244 6.05 -12.68 -21.60
CA ARG A 244 4.88 -12.15 -22.31
C ARG A 244 4.93 -10.65 -22.60
N PHE A 245 5.48 -9.87 -21.67
CA PHE A 245 5.49 -8.41 -21.77
C PHE A 245 6.77 -7.86 -22.41
N GLY A 246 7.85 -8.64 -22.47
CA GLY A 246 9.13 -8.21 -23.04
C GLY A 246 9.90 -7.15 -22.22
N ARG A 247 9.48 -6.87 -20.98
CA ARG A 247 10.07 -5.84 -20.11
C ARG A 247 9.69 -6.07 -18.64
N ARG A 248 10.47 -5.47 -17.75
CA ARG A 248 10.24 -5.50 -16.29
C ARG A 248 8.87 -4.93 -15.94
N LEU A 249 8.25 -5.54 -14.92
CA LEU A 249 7.01 -5.05 -14.33
C LEU A 249 7.31 -4.07 -13.20
N ILE A 250 6.58 -2.97 -13.14
CA ILE A 250 6.64 -2.04 -12.00
C ILE A 250 5.97 -2.69 -10.79
N TYR A 251 6.55 -2.49 -9.60
CA TYR A 251 5.91 -2.92 -8.36
C TYR A 251 4.59 -2.18 -8.15
N GLY A 252 3.48 -2.90 -7.96
CA GLY A 252 2.16 -2.29 -7.80
C GLY A 252 2.07 -1.29 -6.63
N GLY A 253 2.84 -1.47 -5.54
CA GLY A 253 2.87 -0.48 -4.46
C GLY A 253 3.60 0.82 -4.82
N HIS A 254 4.45 0.81 -5.85
CA HIS A 254 5.01 2.05 -6.41
C HIS A 254 3.88 2.91 -7.00
N ILE A 255 2.90 2.28 -7.65
CA ILE A 255 1.71 2.96 -8.18
C ILE A 255 0.81 3.48 -7.05
N ILE A 256 0.69 2.74 -5.93
CA ILE A 256 0.00 3.22 -4.73
C ILE A 256 0.63 4.53 -4.21
N SER A 257 1.96 4.56 -4.10
CA SER A 257 2.69 5.75 -3.64
C SER A 257 2.58 6.93 -4.61
N LEU A 258 2.69 6.70 -5.93
CA LEU A 258 2.48 7.74 -6.94
C LEU A 258 1.06 8.30 -6.90
N ALA A 259 0.05 7.44 -6.89
CA ALA A 259 -1.36 7.85 -6.84
C ALA A 259 -1.64 8.66 -5.56
N ARG A 260 -1.07 8.26 -4.42
CA ARG A 260 -1.17 9.00 -3.17
C ARG A 260 -0.49 10.36 -3.23
N ALA A 261 0.69 10.46 -3.83
CA ALA A 261 1.38 11.75 -3.99
C ALA A 261 0.58 12.70 -4.90
N LEU A 262 0.08 12.20 -6.03
CA LEU A 262 -0.81 12.94 -6.93
C LEU A 262 -2.08 13.40 -6.22
N SER A 263 -2.64 12.56 -5.33
CA SER A 263 -3.85 12.87 -4.57
C SER A 263 -3.72 14.12 -3.69
N PHE A 264 -2.51 14.60 -3.41
CA PHE A 264 -2.32 15.86 -2.69
C PHE A 264 -3.09 17.01 -3.36
N ASN A 265 -3.13 17.04 -4.70
CA ASN A 265 -3.97 17.98 -5.44
C ASN A 265 -5.45 17.59 -5.30
N GLY A 266 -6.17 18.30 -4.43
CA GLY A 266 -7.57 18.03 -4.11
C GLY A 266 -7.80 17.30 -2.79
N LEU A 267 -6.78 16.69 -2.17
CA LEU A 267 -6.88 16.06 -0.84
C LEU A 267 -5.75 16.49 0.12
N GLY A 268 -5.18 17.69 0.00
CA GLY A 268 -4.01 18.14 0.78
C GLY A 268 -4.13 17.99 2.30
N ASN A 269 -5.35 18.12 2.85
CA ASN A 269 -5.62 17.96 4.28
C ASN A 269 -5.90 16.50 4.71
N ALA A 270 -5.94 15.53 3.79
CA ALA A 270 -6.05 14.11 4.10
C ALA A 270 -4.72 13.57 4.64
N PHE A 271 -4.29 14.03 5.80
CA PHE A 271 -2.89 14.00 6.23
C PHE A 271 -2.38 12.61 6.65
N LYS A 272 -3.25 11.71 7.09
CA LYS A 272 -2.84 10.39 7.61
C LYS A 272 -3.66 9.26 7.02
N LEU A 273 -3.02 8.18 6.59
CA LEU A 273 -3.67 6.94 6.20
C LEU A 273 -3.87 6.07 7.45
N VAL A 274 -5.10 5.62 7.69
CA VAL A 274 -5.45 4.78 8.86
C VAL A 274 -5.98 3.40 8.51
N ALA A 275 -6.42 3.20 7.25
CA ALA A 275 -6.78 1.87 6.78
C ALA A 275 -6.54 1.63 5.29
N PHE A 276 -6.27 0.35 4.97
CA PHE A 276 -6.43 -0.25 3.65
C PHE A 276 -7.61 -1.21 3.68
N ASN A 277 -8.75 -0.75 3.18
CA ASN A 277 -9.99 -1.52 3.15
C ASN A 277 -9.94 -2.60 2.07
N GLY A 278 -9.35 -2.27 0.92
CA GLY A 278 -9.19 -3.16 -0.21
C GLY A 278 -8.27 -2.58 -1.28
N GLY A 279 -7.86 -3.40 -2.23
CA GLY A 279 -7.11 -2.89 -3.37
C GLY A 279 -6.85 -3.94 -4.45
N ARG A 280 -6.72 -3.49 -5.70
CA ARG A 280 -6.43 -4.31 -6.87
C ARG A 280 -5.44 -3.60 -7.79
N HIS A 281 -4.42 -4.35 -8.22
CA HIS A 281 -3.55 -3.95 -9.33
C HIS A 281 -4.20 -4.47 -10.61
N ALA A 282 -5.01 -3.63 -11.26
CA ALA A 282 -5.93 -4.03 -12.32
C ALA A 282 -5.22 -4.42 -13.61
N ASN A 283 -4.20 -3.65 -14.00
CA ASN A 283 -3.41 -3.87 -15.20
C ASN A 283 -1.92 -3.65 -14.89
N PRO A 284 -1.01 -4.33 -15.62
CA PRO A 284 0.41 -4.14 -15.42
C PRO A 284 0.86 -2.73 -15.85
N THR A 285 1.86 -2.21 -15.15
CA THR A 285 2.52 -0.94 -15.45
C THR A 285 3.97 -1.19 -15.82
N PHE A 286 4.51 -0.34 -16.69
CA PHE A 286 5.87 -0.39 -17.21
C PHE A 286 6.55 0.98 -17.12
N ALA A 287 7.88 0.99 -17.17
CA ALA A 287 8.59 2.25 -17.39
C ALA A 287 8.18 2.86 -18.75
N GLY A 288 8.10 4.19 -18.78
CA GLY A 288 7.52 4.99 -19.86
C GLY A 288 6.01 5.22 -19.76
N ASP A 289 5.28 4.49 -18.90
CA ASP A 289 3.89 4.82 -18.60
C ASP A 289 3.80 6.08 -17.75
N THR A 290 2.90 7.00 -18.09
CA THR A 290 2.56 8.19 -17.30
C THR A 290 1.34 7.91 -16.43
N ILE A 291 1.52 8.02 -15.11
CA ILE A 291 0.47 7.75 -14.13
C ILE A 291 -0.29 9.01 -13.80
N HIS A 292 -1.62 8.95 -13.95
CA HIS A 292 -2.57 9.92 -13.41
C HIS A 292 -3.41 9.27 -12.31
N ALA A 293 -4.13 10.07 -11.53
CA ALA A 293 -5.01 9.55 -10.49
C ALA A 293 -6.30 10.38 -10.34
N TRP A 294 -7.35 9.74 -9.83
CA TRP A 294 -8.55 10.39 -9.34
C TRP A 294 -9.08 9.68 -8.10
N SER A 295 -9.85 10.39 -7.29
CA SER A 295 -10.46 9.84 -6.07
C SER A 295 -11.98 9.97 -6.06
N GLU A 296 -12.66 9.07 -5.37
CA GLU A 296 -14.07 9.16 -5.00
C GLU A 296 -14.22 9.12 -3.48
N VAL A 297 -15.01 10.04 -2.92
CA VAL A 297 -15.39 10.01 -1.52
C VAL A 297 -16.49 8.98 -1.32
N LEU A 298 -16.15 7.80 -0.81
CA LEU A 298 -17.09 6.70 -0.61
C LEU A 298 -17.92 6.88 0.65
N GLU A 299 -17.31 7.40 1.72
CA GLU A 299 -17.94 7.52 3.03
C GLU A 299 -17.30 8.63 3.84
N LYS A 300 -18.12 9.33 4.64
CA LYS A 300 -17.66 10.24 5.69
C LYS A 300 -17.88 9.56 7.03
N ILE A 301 -16.80 9.36 7.77
CA ILE A 301 -16.77 8.61 9.02
C ILE A 301 -16.48 9.59 10.16
N GLU A 302 -17.40 9.66 11.13
CA GLU A 302 -17.14 10.37 12.38
C GLU A 302 -16.24 9.54 13.28
N ILE A 303 -15.28 10.19 13.95
CA ILE A 303 -14.38 9.52 14.88
C ILE A 303 -14.99 9.56 16.29
N PRO A 304 -15.29 8.40 16.91
CA PRO A 304 -15.88 8.36 18.24
C PRO A 304 -15.06 9.18 19.26
N GLY A 305 -15.74 10.08 19.97
CA GLY A 305 -15.12 10.92 21.00
C GLY A 305 -14.24 12.07 20.48
N ARG A 306 -14.24 12.35 19.16
CA ARG A 306 -13.45 13.43 18.55
C ARG A 306 -14.32 14.31 17.66
N SER A 307 -14.19 15.63 17.83
CA SER A 307 -14.88 16.64 17.02
C SER A 307 -13.92 17.49 16.17
N ASP A 308 -12.62 17.36 16.39
CA ASP A 308 -11.56 18.08 15.68
C ASP A 308 -11.05 17.32 14.43
N VAL A 309 -11.28 16.01 14.35
CA VAL A 309 -10.87 15.14 13.25
C VAL A 309 -12.03 14.28 12.75
N GLY A 310 -12.09 14.07 11.44
CA GLY A 310 -12.97 13.11 10.79
C GLY A 310 -12.16 12.15 9.92
N ALA A 311 -12.78 11.06 9.48
CA ALA A 311 -12.21 10.16 8.49
C ALA A 311 -13.00 10.19 7.18
N LEU A 312 -12.31 10.04 6.06
CA LEU A 312 -12.90 9.79 4.75
C LEU A 312 -12.49 8.41 4.28
N ARG A 313 -13.48 7.60 3.87
CA ARG A 313 -13.20 6.42 3.05
C ARG A 313 -13.13 6.89 1.60
N LEU A 314 -12.00 6.61 0.96
CA LEU A 314 -11.70 7.06 -0.38
C LEU A 314 -11.39 5.86 -1.26
N ARG A 315 -11.99 5.83 -2.46
CA ARG A 315 -11.43 5.07 -3.58
C ARG A 315 -10.43 5.96 -4.29
N LEU A 316 -9.20 5.48 -4.44
CA LEU A 316 -8.13 6.09 -5.21
C LEU A 316 -7.86 5.20 -6.42
N VAL A 317 -8.07 5.74 -7.62
CA VAL A 317 -7.86 5.04 -8.89
C VAL A 317 -6.67 5.67 -9.59
N ALA A 318 -5.78 4.84 -10.12
CA ALA A 318 -4.68 5.30 -10.96
C ALA A 318 -4.81 4.75 -12.37
N THR A 319 -4.48 5.58 -13.35
CA THR A 319 -4.51 5.26 -14.78
C THR A 319 -3.15 5.45 -15.41
N LYS A 320 -2.86 4.72 -16.49
CA LYS A 320 -1.67 4.94 -17.33
C LYS A 320 -2.05 5.61 -18.65
N ASN A 321 -1.29 6.63 -19.02
CA ASN A 321 -1.37 7.35 -20.29
C ASN A 321 -2.78 7.88 -20.63
N GLN A 322 -3.60 8.11 -19.60
CA GLN A 322 -5.00 8.52 -19.70
C GLN A 322 -5.29 9.52 -18.56
N PRO A 323 -5.48 10.81 -18.85
CA PRO A 323 -5.93 11.80 -17.86
C PRO A 323 -7.29 11.43 -17.26
N CYS A 324 -7.56 11.91 -16.04
CA CYS A 324 -8.67 11.42 -15.23
C CYS A 324 -9.92 12.30 -15.21
N ALA A 325 -10.01 13.34 -16.05
CA ALA A 325 -11.17 14.25 -16.08
C ALA A 325 -12.52 13.54 -16.34
N ALA A 326 -12.50 12.37 -17.00
CA ALA A 326 -13.67 11.54 -17.25
C ALA A 326 -13.88 10.40 -16.22
N PHE A 327 -13.05 10.33 -15.18
CA PHE A 327 -13.08 9.31 -14.13
C PHE A 327 -13.14 7.85 -14.65
N PRO A 328 -12.19 7.43 -15.51
CA PRO A 328 -12.17 6.07 -16.06
C PRO A 328 -12.09 5.02 -14.94
N PHE A 329 -12.91 3.97 -15.03
CA PHE A 329 -12.98 2.92 -14.01
C PHE A 329 -13.24 1.53 -14.58
N LYS A 330 -14.43 1.32 -15.14
CA LYS A 330 -14.85 0.03 -15.72
C LYS A 330 -14.92 0.14 -17.23
N ALA A 331 -14.57 -0.95 -17.91
CA ALA A 331 -14.80 -1.11 -19.33
C ALA A 331 -16.32 -1.16 -19.63
N GLU A 332 -16.68 -1.05 -20.91
CA GLU A 332 -18.09 -1.05 -21.36
C GLU A 332 -18.88 -2.29 -20.90
N ASN A 333 -18.20 -3.42 -20.68
CA ASN A 333 -18.83 -4.65 -20.19
C ASN A 333 -19.22 -4.61 -18.70
N GLY A 334 -18.85 -3.54 -17.97
CA GLY A 334 -19.16 -3.30 -16.56
C GLY A 334 -18.46 -4.22 -15.55
N LYS A 335 -17.76 -5.26 -16.01
CA LYS A 335 -17.08 -6.25 -15.17
C LYS A 335 -15.59 -5.95 -15.05
N ASP A 336 -14.95 -5.77 -16.20
CA ASP A 336 -13.52 -5.55 -16.29
C ASP A 336 -13.18 -4.10 -16.00
N PHE A 337 -11.95 -3.87 -15.55
CA PHE A 337 -11.42 -2.51 -15.47
C PHE A 337 -11.15 -1.97 -16.86
N ASP A 338 -11.29 -0.66 -17.01
CA ASP A 338 -10.78 0.03 -18.20
C ASP A 338 -9.29 -0.30 -18.39
N ALA A 339 -8.83 -0.44 -19.65
CA ALA A 339 -7.46 -0.85 -19.95
C ALA A 339 -6.40 0.15 -19.45
N SER A 340 -6.78 1.41 -19.26
CA SER A 340 -5.93 2.44 -18.66
C SER A 340 -5.83 2.30 -17.14
N VAL A 341 -6.81 1.72 -16.45
CA VAL A 341 -6.81 1.63 -14.98
C VAL A 341 -5.79 0.59 -14.53
N VAL A 342 -4.81 1.02 -13.74
CA VAL A 342 -3.74 0.16 -13.19
C VAL A 342 -3.91 -0.09 -11.70
N LEU A 343 -4.63 0.79 -10.99
CA LEU A 343 -4.87 0.67 -9.55
C LEU A 343 -6.33 1.04 -9.23
N ASP A 344 -6.97 0.23 -8.38
CA ASP A 344 -8.19 0.56 -7.63
C ASP A 344 -7.87 0.29 -6.16
N LEU A 345 -7.77 1.34 -5.34
CA LEU A 345 -7.38 1.25 -3.94
C LEU A 345 -8.47 1.88 -3.06
N ASP A 346 -8.96 1.12 -2.08
CA ASP A 346 -9.94 1.59 -1.10
C ASP A 346 -9.24 1.81 0.25
N THR A 347 -9.23 3.07 0.69
CA THR A 347 -8.46 3.54 1.83
C THR A 347 -9.31 4.35 2.79
N THR A 348 -8.86 4.48 4.03
CA THR A 348 -9.43 5.45 4.98
C THR A 348 -8.35 6.40 5.43
N VAL A 349 -8.62 7.70 5.36
CA VAL A 349 -7.70 8.79 5.72
C VAL A 349 -8.31 9.69 6.80
N LEU A 350 -7.46 10.27 7.66
CA LEU A 350 -7.85 11.31 8.61
C LEU A 350 -7.73 12.69 7.98
N MET A 351 -8.64 13.58 8.37
CA MET A 351 -8.70 14.96 7.92
C MET A 351 -9.23 15.87 9.04
N PRO A 352 -8.69 17.08 9.24
CA PRO A 352 -9.23 18.06 10.19
C PRO A 352 -10.69 18.40 9.85
N ARG A 353 -11.52 18.62 10.88
CA ARG A 353 -12.90 19.09 10.74
C ARG A 353 -13.00 20.60 10.59
#